data_AF-A0A7C3SHZ5-F1
#
_entry.id   AF-A0A7C3SHZ5-F1
#
_cell.length_a   1.000
_cell.length_b   1.000
_cell.length_c   1.000
_cell.angle_alpha   90.00
_cell.angle_beta   90.00
_cell.angle_gamma   90.00
#
_symmetry.space_group_name_H-M   'P 1'
#
loop_
_entity.id
_entity.type
_entity.pdbx_description
1 polymer ?
#
loop_
_entity_poly.entity_id
_entity_poly.type
_entity_poly.pdbx_seq_one_letter_code
_entity_poly.pdbx_strand_id
1 'polypeptide(L)'
;MMQAFCVAMVMGWLGWWMPAAAVESLPAGWVVPGELAEAAGQVASAPPEKAAEKSPPLPPASKEPQKSPSEKQETPQAKQITPPDNQKIPSKTQKALPEKQSPKPGEKQEKPEPDPFKVPEGSPEELLKYIEGLRQLEIKDITSRDQMIDFLRKLHKSMAEAADKVLAGKPTPEQRDQAIQAKGQGLIMLLQLGDPTAEDQLTKFGEQLQKEGKKDLARQIRSILLLVQWRELPGLEEKKKHLQKILQFLNEEEVGMPELQLMARIGQELEYRMPDLAVEAYRQFSQLVAKSKLPVAERVVKRWEAVVRRLELLGKPIEIQGVTLDGKEFDWEKFRQGKVVLIDFWATWCGWCIKEIPEMKRLYEAYRDRGFEIVGISGDQKREDLEKFLQNASIPWTILYGKDGPSPTIEYYGISAWPTMLLVDKQGKVVSLNARGQTLREELKRLLGPVEEKSEPKSSEE
;
A
#
# COMPACT_ATOMS: atom_id res chain seq x y z
N MET A 1 12.56 14.02 -13.84
CA MET A 1 12.85 13.43 -12.51
C MET A 1 12.05 14.07 -11.38
N MET A 2 12.04 15.40 -11.21
CA MET A 2 11.40 16.06 -10.04
C MET A 2 9.86 15.94 -9.99
N GLN A 3 9.19 15.97 -11.15
CA GLN A 3 7.72 15.72 -11.26
C GLN A 3 7.34 14.28 -10.89
N ALA A 4 8.07 13.27 -11.38
CA ALA A 4 7.83 11.87 -11.06
C ALA A 4 8.05 11.58 -9.56
N PHE A 5 9.04 12.24 -8.95
CA PHE A 5 9.32 12.13 -7.52
C PHE A 5 8.20 12.73 -6.67
N CYS A 6 7.65 13.90 -7.04
CA CYS A 6 6.53 14.51 -6.32
C CYS A 6 5.24 13.69 -6.44
N VAL A 7 4.93 13.16 -7.63
CA VAL A 7 3.74 12.30 -7.84
C VAL A 7 3.89 10.98 -7.10
N ALA A 8 5.07 10.35 -7.11
CA ALA A 8 5.34 9.13 -6.34
C ALA A 8 5.26 9.37 -4.81
N MET A 9 5.65 10.56 -4.33
CA MET A 9 5.52 10.95 -2.92
C MET A 9 4.05 11.11 -2.52
N VAL A 10 3.23 11.75 -3.35
CA VAL A 10 1.79 11.92 -3.11
C VAL A 10 1.05 10.57 -3.19
N MET A 11 1.37 9.73 -4.18
CA MET A 11 0.83 8.36 -4.30
C MET A 11 1.22 7.50 -3.09
N GLY A 12 2.48 7.56 -2.66
CA GLY A 12 2.95 6.87 -1.47
C GLY A 12 2.24 7.30 -0.18
N TRP A 13 1.88 8.58 -0.06
CA TRP A 13 1.16 9.14 1.09
C TRP A 13 -0.35 8.84 1.08
N LEU A 14 -0.93 8.53 -0.09
CA LEU A 14 -2.32 8.04 -0.24
C LEU A 14 -2.43 6.51 -0.06
N GLY A 15 -1.38 5.84 0.43
CA GLY A 15 -1.33 4.38 0.65
C GLY A 15 -1.02 3.58 -0.62
N TRP A 16 -0.57 4.23 -1.69
CA TRP A 16 -0.19 3.61 -2.96
C TRP A 16 1.33 3.69 -3.14
N TRP A 17 2.07 2.88 -2.39
CA TRP A 17 3.52 2.77 -2.59
C TRP A 17 3.82 1.87 -3.79
N MET A 18 4.47 2.43 -4.81
CA MET A 18 5.24 1.67 -5.80
C MET A 18 6.71 2.11 -5.68
N PRO A 19 7.68 1.18 -5.66
CA PRO A 19 9.09 1.56 -5.66
C PRO A 19 9.43 2.31 -6.96
N ALA A 20 10.35 3.29 -6.90
CA ALA A 20 10.72 4.13 -8.04
C ALA A 20 11.12 3.33 -9.29
N ALA A 21 11.75 2.16 -9.11
CA ALA A 21 12.12 1.25 -10.19
C ALA A 21 10.90 0.60 -10.90
N ALA A 22 9.73 0.51 -10.26
CA ALA A 22 8.51 -0.01 -10.87
C ALA A 22 7.75 1.03 -11.70
N VAL A 23 8.04 2.33 -11.50
CA VAL A 23 7.50 3.43 -12.33
C VAL A 23 8.17 3.42 -13.70
N GLU A 24 9.45 3.07 -13.76
CA GLU A 24 10.24 2.99 -15.00
C GLU A 24 9.93 1.74 -15.84
N SER A 25 9.31 0.71 -15.23
CA SER A 25 8.96 -0.55 -15.90
C SER A 25 7.47 -0.70 -16.24
N LEU A 26 6.68 0.38 -16.14
CA LEU A 26 5.30 0.36 -16.62
C LEU A 26 5.30 0.24 -18.15
N PRO A 27 4.60 -0.73 -18.76
CA PRO A 27 4.38 -0.70 -20.20
C PRO A 27 3.68 0.62 -20.52
N ALA A 28 4.14 1.29 -21.58
CA ALA A 28 3.76 2.63 -22.01
C ALA A 28 2.29 2.75 -22.45
N GLY A 29 1.33 2.40 -21.59
CA GLY A 29 -0.12 2.54 -21.78
C GLY A 29 -0.66 3.92 -21.38
N TRP A 30 0.22 4.89 -21.10
CA TRP A 30 -0.13 6.29 -20.85
C TRP A 30 0.23 7.23 -22.02
N VAL A 31 0.70 6.68 -23.16
CA VAL A 31 0.97 7.41 -24.40
C VAL A 31 0.45 6.59 -25.59
N VAL A 32 -0.37 7.20 -26.45
CA VAL A 32 -0.91 6.61 -27.71
C VAL A 32 0.17 6.74 -28.82
N PRO A 33 0.23 5.81 -29.81
CA PRO A 33 1.46 5.12 -30.20
C PRO A 33 2.19 5.70 -31.43
N GLY A 34 3.46 5.30 -31.56
CA GLY A 34 4.26 5.41 -32.79
C GLY A 34 5.36 4.36 -32.79
N GLU A 35 5.09 3.25 -33.48
CA GLU A 35 5.96 2.27 -34.13
C GLU A 35 7.44 2.03 -33.73
N LEU A 36 7.74 0.72 -33.75
CA LEU A 36 9.02 0.00 -33.88
C LEU A 36 9.82 -0.19 -32.58
N ALA A 37 10.30 -1.36 -32.15
CA ALA A 37 10.38 -2.77 -32.58
C ALA A 37 11.79 -3.23 -32.13
N GLU A 38 11.87 -4.51 -31.73
CA GLU A 38 13.07 -5.31 -31.42
C GLU A 38 13.87 -4.97 -30.16
N ALA A 39 14.37 -5.92 -29.38
CA ALA A 39 14.02 -7.29 -29.05
C ALA A 39 14.95 -7.64 -27.88
N ALA A 40 14.39 -8.10 -26.76
CA ALA A 40 15.16 -8.57 -25.62
C ALA A 40 15.90 -9.88 -25.98
N GLY A 41 17.17 -9.95 -25.59
CA GLY A 41 17.99 -11.16 -25.67
C GLY A 41 17.51 -12.27 -24.74
N GLN A 42 17.56 -13.47 -25.29
CA GLN A 42 17.26 -14.77 -24.71
C GLN A 42 18.12 -15.10 -23.49
N VAL A 43 17.56 -15.79 -22.49
CA VAL A 43 18.29 -16.78 -21.69
C VAL A 43 17.42 -18.01 -21.46
N ALA A 44 18.08 -19.16 -21.54
CA ALA A 44 17.59 -20.46 -21.94
C ALA A 44 16.91 -21.30 -20.85
N SER A 45 16.04 -22.19 -21.33
CA SER A 45 15.41 -23.33 -20.67
C SER A 45 16.34 -24.56 -20.58
N ALA A 46 16.24 -25.35 -19.50
CA ALA A 46 16.30 -26.83 -19.46
C ALA A 46 16.11 -27.35 -17.99
N PRO A 47 15.86 -28.65 -17.72
CA PRO A 47 14.58 -29.37 -17.85
C PRO A 47 14.17 -30.09 -16.52
N PRO A 48 13.04 -30.85 -16.48
CA PRO A 48 12.41 -31.32 -15.23
C PRO A 48 12.63 -32.82 -14.90
N GLU A 49 12.60 -33.16 -13.61
CA GLU A 49 12.34 -34.52 -13.07
C GLU A 49 11.36 -34.40 -11.88
N LYS A 50 10.14 -35.00 -11.95
CA LYS A 50 9.73 -36.35 -11.46
C LYS A 50 10.00 -36.57 -9.96
N ALA A 51 9.13 -37.14 -9.12
CA ALA A 51 7.72 -37.55 -9.12
C ALA A 51 7.38 -38.02 -7.68
N ALA A 52 6.10 -37.96 -7.28
CA ALA A 52 5.43 -38.73 -6.20
C ALA A 52 5.92 -38.49 -4.74
N GLU A 53 5.15 -38.64 -3.65
CA GLU A 53 3.97 -39.46 -3.40
C GLU A 53 3.17 -38.99 -2.14
N LYS A 54 1.90 -39.39 -2.16
CA LYS A 54 0.75 -39.39 -1.21
C LYS A 54 1.01 -39.29 0.31
N SER A 55 0.08 -38.60 1.00
CA SER A 55 -0.23 -38.78 2.43
C SER A 55 -1.71 -39.22 2.62
N PRO A 56 -2.02 -40.14 3.56
CA PRO A 56 -3.37 -40.67 3.83
C PRO A 56 -4.18 -39.82 4.87
N PRO A 57 -5.48 -40.11 5.08
CA PRO A 57 -6.47 -39.12 5.56
C PRO A 57 -6.63 -39.06 7.09
N LEU A 58 -7.17 -37.92 7.56
CA LEU A 58 -7.56 -37.66 8.96
C LEU A 58 -8.93 -38.28 9.32
N PRO A 59 -9.13 -38.77 10.56
CA PRO A 59 -10.44 -39.16 11.09
C PRO A 59 -11.18 -37.99 11.79
N PRO A 60 -12.51 -38.12 12.05
CA PRO A 60 -13.42 -36.99 12.12
C PRO A 60 -13.77 -36.49 13.54
N ALA A 61 -14.48 -35.35 13.52
CA ALA A 61 -14.91 -34.45 14.59
C ALA A 61 -15.58 -35.07 15.83
N SER A 62 -15.50 -34.35 16.96
CA SER A 62 -16.52 -34.40 18.02
C SER A 62 -16.60 -33.09 18.84
N LYS A 63 -17.78 -32.46 18.75
CA LYS A 63 -18.63 -31.98 19.85
C LYS A 63 -18.12 -30.86 20.80
N GLU A 64 -18.65 -29.66 20.58
CA GLU A 64 -19.24 -28.78 21.61
C GLU A 64 -20.45 -29.47 22.31
N PRO A 65 -21.02 -28.99 23.45
CA PRO A 65 -21.10 -27.57 23.90
C PRO A 65 -20.95 -27.32 25.42
N GLN A 66 -20.89 -26.06 25.86
CA GLN A 66 -21.85 -25.49 26.84
C GLN A 66 -21.63 -23.99 27.16
N LYS A 67 -22.76 -23.36 27.52
CA LYS A 67 -23.10 -21.93 27.57
C LYS A 67 -22.82 -21.25 28.93
N SER A 68 -22.46 -19.96 28.87
CA SER A 68 -22.93 -18.76 29.65
C SER A 68 -22.74 -18.72 31.18
N PRO A 69 -22.86 -17.55 31.88
CA PRO A 69 -23.25 -16.18 31.47
C PRO A 69 -22.20 -15.08 31.82
N SER A 70 -22.03 -14.00 31.04
CA SER A 70 -22.74 -12.70 31.13
C SER A 70 -22.90 -12.12 32.55
N GLU A 71 -22.06 -11.13 32.89
CA GLU A 71 -22.45 -10.06 33.80
C GLU A 71 -21.91 -8.71 33.31
N LYS A 72 -22.80 -7.74 33.32
CA LYS A 72 -22.67 -6.38 32.80
C LYS A 72 -21.81 -5.55 33.74
N GLN A 73 -20.99 -4.64 33.22
CA GLN A 73 -20.77 -3.37 33.91
C GLN A 73 -20.51 -2.24 32.93
N GLU A 74 -21.14 -1.13 33.28
CA GLU A 74 -21.49 0.01 32.46
C GLU A 74 -20.32 0.97 32.22
N THR A 75 -20.39 1.62 31.07
CA THR A 75 -19.55 2.73 30.64
C THR A 75 -19.94 4.02 31.37
N PRO A 76 -18.98 4.90 31.71
CA PRO A 76 -19.26 6.33 31.76
C PRO A 76 -18.57 7.10 30.64
N GLN A 77 -19.34 8.05 30.11
CA GLN A 77 -19.11 8.89 28.96
C GLN A 77 -17.98 9.93 29.13
N ALA A 78 -17.53 10.36 27.96
CA ALA A 78 -16.59 11.41 27.66
C ALA A 78 -16.92 12.77 28.32
N LYS A 79 -15.86 13.48 28.74
CA LYS A 79 -15.91 14.92 28.96
C LYS A 79 -15.13 15.62 27.85
N GLN A 80 -15.86 16.48 27.15
CA GLN A 80 -15.36 17.49 26.23
C GLN A 80 -14.45 18.47 26.97
N ILE A 81 -13.31 18.82 26.36
CA ILE A 81 -12.45 19.93 26.80
C ILE A 81 -12.31 20.87 25.61
N THR A 82 -12.79 22.09 25.79
CA THR A 82 -12.68 23.24 24.90
C THR A 82 -11.26 23.86 24.97
N PRO A 83 -10.75 24.47 23.88
CA PRO A 83 -9.42 25.07 23.87
C PRO A 83 -9.41 26.48 24.50
N PRO A 84 -8.37 26.87 25.26
CA PRO A 84 -8.20 28.26 25.67
C PRO A 84 -7.36 29.08 24.69
N ASP A 85 -7.64 30.37 24.76
CA ASP A 85 -7.18 31.50 23.96
C ASP A 85 -5.67 31.77 23.93
N ASN A 86 -5.29 32.34 22.78
CA ASN A 86 -4.19 33.26 22.49
C ASN A 86 -3.54 33.96 23.69
N GLN A 87 -2.25 33.71 23.91
CA GLN A 87 -1.37 34.62 24.64
C GLN A 87 -0.04 34.84 23.91
N LYS A 88 0.21 36.13 23.62
CA LYS A 88 1.47 36.74 23.19
C LYS A 88 2.56 36.59 24.24
N ILE A 89 3.79 36.23 23.85
CA ILE A 89 5.04 36.73 24.46
C ILE A 89 6.18 36.73 23.37
N PRO A 90 7.38 37.31 23.59
CA PRO A 90 7.83 38.59 23.03
C PRO A 90 9.00 38.50 22.02
N SER A 91 9.23 39.61 21.32
CA SER A 91 10.29 39.85 20.34
C SER A 91 11.70 39.98 20.94
N LYS A 92 12.66 39.18 20.46
CA LYS A 92 14.13 39.39 20.43
C LYS A 92 14.64 38.50 19.28
N THR A 93 15.44 38.87 18.28
CA THR A 93 16.38 39.96 18.04
C THR A 93 16.47 40.15 16.51
N GLN A 94 16.22 41.36 16.01
CA GLN A 94 16.44 41.70 14.60
C GLN A 94 17.94 41.83 14.33
N LYS A 95 18.48 41.02 13.41
CA LYS A 95 19.71 41.34 12.69
C LYS A 95 19.31 42.17 11.47
N ALA A 96 19.97 43.31 11.31
CA ALA A 96 19.68 44.32 10.30
C ALA A 96 19.66 43.75 8.86
N LEU A 97 18.59 44.05 8.13
CA LEU A 97 18.59 44.02 6.66
C LEU A 97 19.34 45.24 6.13
N PRO A 98 20.08 45.13 5.01
CA PRO A 98 20.56 46.31 4.29
C PRO A 98 19.40 47.07 3.65
N GLU A 99 19.56 48.38 3.56
CA GLU A 99 18.60 49.38 3.12
C GLU A 99 17.91 49.06 1.80
N LYS A 100 16.60 49.35 1.75
CA LYS A 100 15.79 49.43 0.52
C LYS A 100 16.42 50.46 -0.43
N GLN A 101 16.93 49.99 -1.56
CA GLN A 101 17.07 50.85 -2.73
C GLN A 101 15.67 51.10 -3.31
N SER A 102 15.32 52.38 -3.46
CA SER A 102 14.16 52.84 -4.20
C SER A 102 14.19 52.35 -5.66
N PRO A 103 13.03 52.10 -6.29
CA PRO A 103 12.98 51.44 -7.60
C PRO A 103 13.54 52.35 -8.71
N LYS A 104 14.33 51.76 -9.61
CA LYS A 104 14.67 52.39 -10.90
C LYS A 104 13.41 52.46 -11.78
N PRO A 105 13.16 53.56 -12.47
CA PRO A 105 12.01 53.66 -13.38
C PRO A 105 12.31 52.85 -14.64
N GLY A 106 11.62 51.72 -14.83
CA GLY A 106 11.78 50.91 -16.04
C GLY A 106 11.36 49.44 -15.97
N GLU A 107 10.76 48.94 -14.88
CA GLU A 107 10.11 47.62 -14.93
C GLU A 107 8.79 47.73 -15.69
N LYS A 108 8.78 47.19 -16.92
CA LYS A 108 7.53 46.82 -17.57
C LYS A 108 6.80 45.89 -16.62
N GLN A 109 5.61 46.30 -16.15
CA GLN A 109 4.65 45.37 -15.60
C GLN A 109 4.40 44.29 -16.65
N GLU A 110 4.96 43.10 -16.46
CA GLU A 110 4.52 41.91 -17.18
C GLU A 110 3.02 41.78 -16.91
N LYS A 111 2.22 41.73 -17.98
CA LYS A 111 0.80 41.42 -17.86
C LYS A 111 0.70 40.12 -17.06
N PRO A 112 -0.20 40.01 -16.07
CA PRO A 112 -0.39 38.75 -15.37
C PRO A 112 -0.64 37.66 -16.41
N GLU A 113 0.19 36.62 -16.39
CA GLU A 113 -0.01 35.47 -17.26
C GLU A 113 -1.46 34.98 -17.09
N PRO A 114 -2.17 34.71 -18.18
CA PRO A 114 -3.56 34.26 -18.09
C PRO A 114 -3.63 32.99 -17.25
N ASP A 115 -4.56 32.96 -16.29
CA ASP A 115 -4.76 31.80 -15.41
C ASP A 115 -4.92 30.53 -16.26
N PRO A 116 -3.96 29.58 -16.19
CA PRO A 116 -3.96 28.40 -17.06
C PRO A 116 -5.13 27.47 -16.76
N PHE A 117 -5.77 27.59 -15.59
CA PHE A 117 -6.91 26.77 -15.19
C PHE A 117 -8.26 27.33 -15.68
N LYS A 118 -8.28 28.52 -16.26
CA LYS A 118 -9.50 29.08 -16.86
C LYS A 118 -9.76 28.39 -18.20
N VAL A 119 -10.78 27.53 -18.23
CA VAL A 119 -11.16 26.78 -19.43
C VAL A 119 -11.64 27.72 -20.54
N PRO A 120 -10.98 27.77 -21.71
CA PRO A 120 -11.35 28.65 -22.80
C PRO A 120 -12.68 28.21 -23.46
N GLU A 121 -13.24 29.09 -24.30
CA GLU A 121 -14.20 28.69 -25.32
C GLU A 121 -13.43 28.29 -26.58
N GLY A 122 -13.96 27.36 -27.37
CA GLY A 122 -13.30 26.94 -28.60
C GLY A 122 -13.92 25.70 -29.24
N SER A 123 -13.37 25.33 -30.38
CA SER A 123 -13.65 24.06 -31.06
C SER A 123 -13.16 22.86 -30.23
N PRO A 124 -13.68 21.65 -30.50
CA PRO A 124 -13.17 20.41 -29.92
C PRO A 124 -11.64 20.26 -29.99
N GLU A 125 -11.04 20.62 -31.13
CA GLU A 125 -9.59 20.52 -31.35
C GLU A 125 -8.80 21.48 -30.45
N GLU A 126 -9.25 22.74 -30.34
CA GLU A 126 -8.61 23.75 -29.49
C GLU A 126 -8.71 23.37 -28.00
N LEU A 127 -9.85 22.84 -27.57
CA LEU A 127 -10.07 22.38 -26.19
C LEU A 127 -9.23 21.14 -25.86
N LEU A 128 -9.06 20.20 -26.79
CA LEU A 128 -8.17 19.05 -26.61
C LEU A 128 -6.70 19.47 -26.54
N LYS A 129 -6.29 20.44 -27.34
CA LYS A 129 -4.96 21.06 -27.24
C LYS A 129 -4.76 21.76 -25.91
N TYR A 130 -5.79 22.42 -25.38
CA TYR A 130 -5.76 23.00 -24.04
C TYR A 130 -5.58 21.93 -22.95
N ILE A 131 -6.33 20.82 -23.01
CA ILE A 131 -6.18 19.69 -22.08
C ILE A 131 -4.75 19.13 -22.13
N GLU A 132 -4.16 19.03 -23.31
CA GLU A 132 -2.77 18.59 -23.45
C GLU A 132 -1.78 19.61 -22.85
N GLY A 133 -2.01 20.90 -23.06
CA GLY A 133 -1.24 21.96 -22.42
C GLY A 133 -1.29 21.92 -20.90
N LEU A 134 -2.46 21.62 -20.32
CA LEU A 134 -2.62 21.43 -18.88
C LEU A 134 -1.71 20.31 -18.33
N ARG A 135 -1.60 19.19 -19.05
CA ARG A 135 -0.72 18.06 -18.65
C ARG A 135 0.76 18.41 -18.65
N GLN A 136 1.15 19.42 -19.42
CA GLN A 136 2.52 19.85 -19.60
C GLN A 136 2.90 21.03 -18.68
N LEU A 137 1.98 21.49 -17.82
CA LEU A 137 2.26 22.59 -16.90
C LEU A 137 3.43 22.27 -15.97
N GLU A 138 4.37 23.20 -15.91
CA GLU A 138 5.47 23.16 -14.96
C GLU A 138 4.98 23.50 -13.55
N ILE A 139 5.36 22.67 -12.59
CA ILE A 139 5.07 22.92 -11.18
C ILE A 139 6.10 23.94 -10.67
N LYS A 140 5.68 25.20 -10.54
CA LYS A 140 6.48 26.31 -10.00
C LYS A 140 5.96 26.71 -8.63
N ASP A 141 6.88 27.10 -7.75
CA ASP A 141 6.58 27.75 -6.45
C ASP A 141 5.68 26.97 -5.47
N ILE A 142 5.49 25.66 -5.67
CA ILE A 142 4.80 24.80 -4.70
C ILE A 142 5.77 24.38 -3.60
N THR A 143 5.54 24.87 -2.40
CA THR A 143 6.41 24.63 -1.23
C THR A 143 5.73 23.80 -0.15
N SER A 144 4.43 23.53 -0.29
CA SER A 144 3.64 22.79 0.68
C SER A 144 2.70 21.78 0.04
N ARG A 145 2.29 20.79 0.84
CA ARG A 145 1.32 19.76 0.45
C ARG A 145 -0.02 20.35 0.03
N ASP A 146 -0.52 21.32 0.79
CA ASP A 146 -1.84 21.91 0.53
C ASP A 146 -1.85 22.69 -0.79
N GLN A 147 -0.75 23.39 -1.10
CA GLN A 147 -0.57 24.03 -2.40
C GLN A 147 -0.52 23.00 -3.54
N MET A 148 0.15 21.86 -3.34
CA MET A 148 0.16 20.78 -4.33
C MET A 148 -1.25 20.20 -4.55
N ILE A 149 -2.00 19.96 -3.48
CA ILE A 149 -3.37 19.43 -3.57
C ILE A 149 -4.28 20.44 -4.29
N ASP A 150 -4.19 21.73 -3.96
CA ASP A 150 -4.98 22.77 -4.62
C ASP A 150 -4.64 22.88 -6.12
N PHE A 151 -3.34 22.87 -6.46
CA PHE A 151 -2.88 22.84 -7.85
C PHE A 151 -3.46 21.63 -8.60
N LEU A 152 -3.31 20.41 -8.05
CA LEU A 152 -3.81 19.20 -8.68
C LEU A 152 -5.34 19.23 -8.81
N ARG A 153 -6.06 19.77 -7.83
CA ARG A 153 -7.51 19.92 -7.89
C ARG A 153 -7.93 20.85 -9.02
N LYS A 154 -7.29 22.03 -9.13
CA LYS A 154 -7.54 22.98 -10.23
C LYS A 154 -7.25 22.35 -11.58
N LEU A 155 -6.10 21.72 -11.73
CA LEU A 155 -5.67 21.03 -12.95
C LEU A 155 -6.74 20.03 -13.45
N HIS A 156 -7.13 19.08 -12.60
CA HIS A 156 -8.03 18.00 -13.00
C HIS A 156 -9.48 18.47 -13.16
N LYS A 157 -9.89 19.50 -12.41
CA LYS A 157 -11.17 20.16 -12.61
C LYS A 157 -11.24 20.84 -13.99
N SER A 158 -10.22 21.63 -14.35
CA SER A 158 -10.15 22.28 -15.66
C SER A 158 -10.09 21.27 -16.81
N MET A 159 -9.38 20.15 -16.62
CA MET A 159 -9.38 19.06 -17.60
C MET A 159 -10.77 18.44 -17.80
N ALA A 160 -11.49 18.14 -16.70
CA ALA A 160 -12.83 17.57 -16.77
C ALA A 160 -13.83 18.54 -17.40
N GLU A 161 -13.78 19.81 -17.02
CA GLU A 161 -14.63 20.88 -17.58
C GLU A 161 -14.36 21.12 -19.08
N ALA A 162 -13.09 21.15 -19.50
CA ALA A 162 -12.73 21.26 -20.91
C ALA A 162 -13.23 20.05 -21.71
N ALA A 163 -13.10 18.84 -21.16
CA ALA A 163 -13.60 17.63 -21.80
C ALA A 163 -15.13 17.65 -21.93
N ASP A 164 -15.86 18.16 -20.94
CA ASP A 164 -17.31 18.36 -21.04
C ASP A 164 -17.67 19.31 -22.19
N LYS A 165 -16.93 20.40 -22.37
CA LYS A 165 -17.14 21.31 -23.52
C LYS A 165 -16.87 20.62 -24.85
N VAL A 166 -15.83 19.77 -24.95
CA VAL A 166 -15.56 18.97 -26.16
C VAL A 166 -16.75 18.07 -26.48
N LEU A 167 -17.28 17.36 -25.48
CA LEU A 167 -18.39 16.42 -25.64
C LEU A 167 -19.72 17.09 -25.98
N ALA A 168 -19.93 18.33 -25.51
CA ALA A 168 -21.12 19.13 -25.83
C ALA A 168 -21.10 19.75 -27.24
N GLY A 169 -19.91 19.82 -27.87
CA GLY A 169 -19.74 20.33 -29.23
C GLY A 169 -20.10 19.31 -30.33
N LYS A 170 -19.33 19.34 -31.42
CA LYS A 170 -19.42 18.37 -32.53
C LYS A 170 -18.06 17.69 -32.76
N PRO A 171 -17.55 16.92 -31.79
CA PRO A 171 -16.26 16.25 -31.94
C PRO A 171 -16.31 15.13 -32.98
N THR A 172 -15.18 14.84 -33.62
CA THR A 172 -15.01 13.57 -34.35
C THR A 172 -15.06 12.39 -33.37
N PRO A 173 -15.25 11.14 -33.83
CA PRO A 173 -15.18 9.97 -32.96
C PRO A 173 -13.88 9.89 -32.13
N GLU A 174 -12.74 10.23 -32.72
CA GLU A 174 -11.43 10.22 -32.05
C GLU A 174 -11.35 11.31 -30.98
N GLN A 175 -11.80 12.53 -31.31
CA GLN A 175 -11.84 13.65 -30.36
C GLN A 175 -12.79 13.35 -29.18
N ARG A 176 -13.91 12.67 -29.47
CA ARG A 176 -14.85 12.22 -28.44
C ARG A 176 -14.19 11.23 -27.49
N ASP A 177 -13.44 10.27 -28.02
CA ASP A 177 -12.75 9.27 -27.22
C ASP A 177 -11.64 9.89 -26.35
N GLN A 178 -10.89 10.85 -26.89
CA GLN A 178 -9.90 11.61 -26.14
C GLN A 178 -10.54 12.42 -25.01
N ALA A 179 -11.68 13.07 -25.25
CA ALA A 179 -12.41 13.82 -24.24
C ALA A 179 -12.98 12.90 -23.15
N ILE A 180 -13.55 11.75 -23.53
CA ILE A 180 -14.03 10.73 -22.58
C ILE A 180 -12.90 10.28 -21.64
N GLN A 181 -11.72 10.00 -22.19
CA GLN A 181 -10.55 9.61 -21.39
C GLN A 181 -10.09 10.74 -20.47
N ALA A 182 -9.99 11.96 -20.98
CA ALA A 182 -9.58 13.13 -20.19
C ALA A 182 -10.55 13.43 -19.04
N LYS A 183 -11.86 13.37 -19.30
CA LYS A 183 -12.89 13.51 -18.29
C LYS A 183 -12.79 12.43 -17.22
N GLY A 184 -12.68 11.16 -17.63
CA GLY A 184 -12.54 10.04 -16.69
C GLY A 184 -11.32 10.21 -15.79
N GLN A 185 -10.16 10.53 -16.36
CA GLN A 185 -8.92 10.80 -15.61
C GLN A 185 -9.09 11.97 -14.63
N GLY A 186 -9.64 13.09 -15.09
CA GLY A 186 -9.88 14.27 -14.26
C GLY A 186 -10.75 13.93 -13.05
N LEU A 187 -11.88 13.29 -13.27
CA LEU A 187 -12.82 12.92 -12.21
C LEU A 187 -12.24 11.87 -11.24
N ILE A 188 -11.51 10.86 -11.73
CA ILE A 188 -10.83 9.87 -10.88
C ILE A 188 -9.81 10.55 -9.96
N MET A 189 -9.03 11.49 -10.50
CA MET A 189 -8.04 12.22 -9.71
C MET A 189 -8.70 13.16 -8.69
N LEU A 190 -9.79 13.83 -9.06
CA LEU A 190 -10.58 14.63 -8.13
C LEU A 190 -11.13 13.80 -6.97
N LEU A 191 -11.62 12.59 -7.25
CA LEU A 191 -12.06 11.64 -6.21
C LEU A 191 -10.91 11.28 -5.26
N GLN A 192 -9.72 10.99 -5.79
CA GLN A 192 -8.54 10.70 -4.98
C GLN A 192 -8.06 11.89 -4.14
N LEU A 193 -8.30 13.12 -4.60
CA LEU A 193 -7.98 14.37 -3.91
C LEU A 193 -9.09 14.81 -2.93
N GLY A 194 -10.13 14.00 -2.74
CA GLY A 194 -11.23 14.25 -1.81
C GLY A 194 -12.22 15.33 -2.27
N ASP A 195 -12.37 15.54 -3.58
CA ASP A 195 -13.44 16.41 -4.08
C ASP A 195 -14.82 15.78 -3.77
N PRO A 196 -15.72 16.48 -3.05
CA PRO A 196 -16.98 15.91 -2.58
C PRO A 196 -17.99 15.65 -3.70
N THR A 197 -17.76 16.20 -4.90
CA THR A 197 -18.67 16.04 -6.05
C THR A 197 -18.22 14.95 -7.02
N ALA A 198 -16.97 14.51 -6.93
CA ALA A 198 -16.36 13.60 -7.90
C ALA A 198 -17.02 12.22 -7.93
N GLU A 199 -17.49 11.69 -6.80
CA GLU A 199 -18.14 10.37 -6.74
C GLU A 199 -19.45 10.36 -7.54
N ASP A 200 -20.31 11.37 -7.35
CA ASP A 200 -21.58 11.51 -8.08
C ASP A 200 -21.33 11.73 -9.58
N GLN A 201 -20.35 12.58 -9.92
CA GLN A 201 -19.98 12.83 -11.32
C GLN A 201 -19.44 11.56 -11.99
N LEU A 202 -18.58 10.79 -11.33
CA LEU A 202 -18.08 9.51 -11.85
C LEU A 202 -19.17 8.48 -12.00
N THR A 203 -20.09 8.41 -11.04
CA THR A 203 -21.22 7.47 -11.11
C THR A 203 -22.06 7.73 -12.35
N LYS A 204 -22.50 8.98 -12.55
CA LYS A 204 -23.27 9.39 -13.74
C LYS A 204 -22.49 9.17 -15.03
N PHE A 205 -21.20 9.49 -15.03
CA PHE A 205 -20.34 9.33 -16.19
C PHE A 205 -20.14 7.85 -16.55
N GLY A 206 -19.92 6.97 -15.57
CA GLY A 206 -19.82 5.52 -15.79
C GLY A 206 -21.10 4.92 -16.37
N GLU A 207 -22.27 5.34 -15.88
CA GLU A 207 -23.57 4.93 -16.43
C GLU A 207 -23.77 5.40 -17.88
N GLN A 208 -23.35 6.61 -18.20
CA GLN A 208 -23.37 7.12 -19.57
C GLN A 208 -22.47 6.28 -20.48
N LEU A 209 -21.22 6.02 -20.07
CA LEU A 209 -20.27 5.23 -20.85
C LEU A 209 -20.77 3.80 -21.10
N GLN A 210 -21.43 3.20 -20.12
CA GLN A 210 -22.08 1.90 -20.29
C GLN A 210 -23.13 1.92 -21.41
N LYS A 211 -23.97 2.97 -21.46
CA LYS A 211 -25.00 3.15 -22.50
C LYS A 211 -24.40 3.42 -23.88
N GLU A 212 -23.27 4.12 -23.92
CA GLU A 212 -22.52 4.42 -25.15
C GLU A 212 -21.63 3.24 -25.63
N GLY A 213 -21.68 2.10 -24.95
CA GLY A 213 -20.90 0.91 -25.32
C GLY A 213 -19.41 0.97 -24.98
N LYS A 214 -18.97 1.99 -24.22
CA LYS A 214 -17.59 2.16 -23.72
C LYS A 214 -17.36 1.33 -22.44
N LYS A 215 -17.57 0.01 -22.57
CA LYS A 215 -17.63 -0.94 -21.45
C LYS A 215 -16.38 -0.95 -20.57
N ASP A 216 -15.19 -0.97 -21.15
CA ASP A 216 -13.93 -1.07 -20.39
C ASP A 216 -13.74 0.11 -19.44
N LEU A 217 -14.00 1.33 -19.92
CA LEU A 217 -13.88 2.53 -19.10
C LEU A 217 -15.00 2.63 -18.05
N ALA A 218 -16.23 2.25 -18.40
CA ALA A 218 -17.32 2.15 -17.44
C ALA A 218 -17.00 1.14 -16.32
N ARG A 219 -16.41 0.00 -16.69
CA ARG A 219 -15.96 -1.05 -15.76
C ARG A 219 -14.83 -0.57 -14.86
N GLN A 220 -13.84 0.14 -15.40
CA GLN A 220 -12.78 0.78 -14.62
C GLN A 220 -13.34 1.76 -13.58
N ILE A 221 -14.26 2.64 -13.98
CA ILE A 221 -14.91 3.60 -13.07
C ILE A 221 -15.66 2.84 -11.96
N ARG A 222 -16.41 1.80 -12.31
CA ARG A 222 -17.12 0.96 -11.33
C ARG A 222 -16.17 0.28 -10.35
N SER A 223 -15.02 -0.22 -10.81
CA SER A 223 -13.96 -0.77 -9.95
C SER A 223 -13.46 0.26 -8.93
N ILE A 224 -13.25 1.51 -9.34
CA ILE A 224 -12.81 2.60 -8.46
C ILE A 224 -13.89 2.96 -7.45
N LEU A 225 -15.14 3.12 -7.89
CA LEU A 225 -16.26 3.44 -7.00
C LEU A 225 -16.49 2.35 -5.96
N LEU A 226 -16.36 1.07 -6.34
CA LEU A 226 -16.45 -0.04 -5.38
C LEU A 226 -15.34 0.02 -4.33
N LEU A 227 -14.12 0.41 -4.71
CA LEU A 227 -13.01 0.59 -3.77
C LEU A 227 -13.24 1.77 -2.81
N VAL A 228 -13.80 2.88 -3.30
CA VAL A 228 -14.12 4.05 -2.44
C VAL A 228 -15.22 3.69 -1.45
N GLN A 229 -16.31 3.09 -1.93
CA GLN A 229 -17.39 2.61 -1.07
C GLN A 229 -16.87 1.66 0.01
N TRP A 230 -15.93 0.77 -0.32
CA TRP A 230 -15.32 -0.16 0.62
C TRP A 230 -14.59 0.52 1.80
N ARG A 231 -13.96 1.68 1.57
CA ARG A 231 -13.21 2.42 2.60
C ARG A 231 -14.11 3.07 3.64
N GLU A 232 -15.30 3.49 3.23
CA GLU A 232 -16.28 4.16 4.09
C GLU A 232 -17.12 3.19 4.95
N LEU A 233 -16.97 1.87 4.75
CA LEU A 233 -17.77 0.89 5.48
C LEU A 233 -17.32 0.78 6.96
N PRO A 234 -18.26 0.88 7.91
CA PRO A 234 -17.94 1.02 9.33
C PRO A 234 -17.54 -0.30 10.02
N GLY A 235 -17.89 -1.46 9.45
CA GLY A 235 -17.83 -2.74 10.16
C GLY A 235 -17.67 -3.98 9.28
N LEU A 236 -17.46 -5.12 9.95
CA LEU A 236 -17.20 -6.43 9.31
C LEU A 236 -18.37 -6.89 8.45
N GLU A 237 -19.61 -6.79 8.94
CA GLU A 237 -20.78 -7.31 8.24
C GLU A 237 -21.09 -6.50 6.98
N GLU A 238 -20.94 -5.17 7.03
CA GLU A 238 -21.04 -4.29 5.87
C GLU A 238 -19.94 -4.60 4.85
N LYS A 239 -18.70 -4.81 5.31
CA LYS A 239 -17.58 -5.21 4.44
C LYS A 239 -17.82 -6.57 3.80
N LYS A 240 -18.32 -7.58 4.52
CA LYS A 240 -18.71 -8.87 3.94
C LYS A 240 -19.77 -8.72 2.84
N LYS A 241 -20.82 -7.95 3.11
CA LYS A 241 -21.88 -7.67 2.12
C LYS A 241 -21.34 -6.97 0.88
N HIS A 242 -20.47 -5.98 1.06
CA HIS A 242 -19.86 -5.28 -0.06
C HIS A 242 -18.86 -6.15 -0.82
N LEU A 243 -18.12 -7.03 -0.14
CA LEU A 243 -17.26 -8.02 -0.79
C LEU A 243 -18.07 -8.92 -1.72
N GLN A 244 -19.26 -9.36 -1.31
CA GLN A 244 -20.16 -10.12 -2.20
C GLN A 244 -20.62 -9.31 -3.41
N LYS A 245 -20.93 -8.02 -3.24
CA LYS A 245 -21.24 -7.10 -4.36
C LYS A 245 -20.05 -6.99 -5.34
N ILE A 246 -18.83 -6.89 -4.81
CA ILE A 246 -17.60 -6.84 -5.61
C ILE A 246 -17.42 -8.16 -6.36
N LEU A 247 -17.55 -9.30 -5.69
CA LEU A 247 -17.44 -10.62 -6.32
C LEU A 247 -18.48 -10.81 -7.43
N GLN A 248 -19.72 -10.36 -7.23
CA GLN A 248 -20.74 -10.37 -8.28
C GLN A 248 -20.28 -9.54 -9.49
N PHE A 249 -19.83 -8.31 -9.27
CA PHE A 249 -19.31 -7.44 -10.33
C PHE A 249 -18.11 -8.06 -11.08
N LEU A 250 -17.18 -8.68 -10.34
CA LEU A 250 -16.01 -9.34 -10.91
C LEU A 250 -16.36 -10.55 -11.76
N ASN A 251 -17.51 -11.20 -11.52
CA ASN A 251 -18.01 -12.33 -12.31
C ASN A 251 -18.79 -11.91 -13.57
N GLU A 252 -19.15 -10.62 -13.72
CA GLU A 252 -19.93 -10.16 -14.89
C GLU A 252 -19.14 -10.31 -16.21
N GLU A 253 -17.84 -10.07 -16.19
CA GLU A 253 -16.94 -10.14 -17.35
C GLU A 253 -15.54 -10.60 -16.93
N GLU A 254 -14.68 -10.91 -17.89
CA GLU A 254 -13.29 -11.31 -17.64
C GLU A 254 -12.53 -10.25 -16.82
N VAL A 255 -11.68 -10.69 -15.88
CA VAL A 255 -10.92 -9.79 -15.01
C VAL A 255 -9.85 -9.04 -15.82
N GLY A 256 -9.92 -7.71 -15.80
CA GLY A 256 -8.89 -6.83 -16.33
C GLY A 256 -7.93 -6.33 -15.25
N MET A 257 -6.99 -5.46 -15.66
CA MET A 257 -6.05 -4.82 -14.75
C MET A 257 -6.73 -3.94 -13.67
N PRO A 258 -7.78 -3.14 -13.96
CA PRO A 258 -8.48 -2.36 -12.93
C PRO A 258 -9.11 -3.25 -11.84
N GLU A 259 -9.72 -4.36 -12.23
CA GLU A 259 -10.33 -5.33 -11.32
C GLU A 259 -9.27 -6.03 -10.46
N LEU A 260 -8.13 -6.38 -11.06
CA LEU A 260 -6.99 -6.93 -10.32
C LEU A 260 -6.48 -5.94 -9.26
N GLN A 261 -6.40 -4.65 -9.60
CA GLN A 261 -6.01 -3.61 -8.63
C GLN A 261 -7.03 -3.47 -7.50
N LEU A 262 -8.33 -3.49 -7.81
CA LEU A 262 -9.40 -3.51 -6.82
C LEU A 262 -9.23 -4.68 -5.84
N MET A 263 -9.09 -5.91 -6.35
CA MET A 263 -8.91 -7.12 -5.55
C MET A 263 -7.67 -7.04 -4.66
N ALA A 264 -6.53 -6.61 -5.22
CA ALA A 264 -5.28 -6.47 -4.47
C ALA A 264 -5.40 -5.47 -3.31
N ARG A 265 -6.06 -4.32 -3.53
CA ARG A 265 -6.24 -3.29 -2.48
C ARG A 265 -7.14 -3.78 -1.36
N ILE A 266 -8.23 -4.45 -1.70
CA ILE A 266 -9.15 -5.01 -0.70
C ILE A 266 -8.47 -6.11 0.11
N GLY A 267 -7.79 -7.05 -0.56
CA GLY A 267 -7.07 -8.12 0.10
C GLY A 267 -6.03 -7.59 1.10
N GLN A 268 -5.21 -6.63 0.69
CA GLN A 268 -4.18 -6.02 1.54
C GLN A 268 -4.76 -5.36 2.80
N GLU A 269 -5.90 -4.65 2.70
CA GLU A 269 -6.52 -4.06 3.88
C GLU A 269 -7.05 -5.13 4.84
N LEU A 270 -7.63 -6.21 4.29
CA LEU A 270 -8.20 -7.29 5.06
C LEU A 270 -7.13 -8.07 5.85
N GLU A 271 -5.93 -8.26 5.29
CA GLU A 271 -4.84 -9.01 5.93
C GLU A 271 -4.57 -8.59 7.38
N TYR A 272 -4.65 -7.29 7.67
CA TYR A 272 -4.33 -6.75 9.00
C TYR A 272 -5.51 -6.82 9.97
N ARG A 273 -6.71 -6.48 9.49
CA ARG A 273 -7.89 -6.24 10.35
C ARG A 273 -8.80 -7.46 10.46
N MET A 274 -8.84 -8.29 9.42
CA MET A 274 -9.83 -9.36 9.23
C MET A 274 -9.18 -10.53 8.46
N PRO A 275 -8.21 -11.23 9.06
CA PRO A 275 -7.41 -12.25 8.36
C PRO A 275 -8.27 -13.40 7.79
N ASP A 276 -9.31 -13.84 8.50
CA ASP A 276 -10.20 -14.89 8.01
C ASP A 276 -10.97 -14.45 6.74
N LEU A 277 -11.45 -13.21 6.73
CA LEU A 277 -12.12 -12.65 5.55
C LEU A 277 -11.13 -12.42 4.41
N ALA A 278 -9.88 -12.06 4.71
CA ALA A 278 -8.82 -11.95 3.70
C ALA A 278 -8.54 -13.31 3.04
N VAL A 279 -8.50 -14.40 3.82
CA VAL A 279 -8.34 -15.76 3.31
C VAL A 279 -9.49 -16.13 2.36
N GLU A 280 -10.73 -15.87 2.76
CA GLU A 280 -11.90 -16.10 1.92
C GLU A 280 -11.83 -15.29 0.62
N ALA A 281 -11.52 -13.99 0.72
CA ALA A 281 -11.40 -13.09 -0.42
C ALA A 281 -10.32 -13.55 -1.39
N TYR A 282 -9.10 -13.83 -0.91
CA TYR A 282 -7.99 -14.24 -1.77
C TYR A 282 -8.24 -15.56 -2.48
N ARG A 283 -8.92 -16.53 -1.85
CA ARG A 283 -9.31 -17.77 -2.53
C ARG A 283 -10.24 -17.52 -3.71
N GLN A 284 -11.25 -16.67 -3.52
CA GLN A 284 -12.20 -16.33 -4.58
C GLN A 284 -11.54 -15.48 -5.67
N PHE A 285 -10.73 -14.49 -5.28
CA PHE A 285 -9.96 -13.66 -6.21
C PHE A 285 -8.98 -14.51 -7.05
N SER A 286 -8.27 -15.45 -6.44
CA SER A 286 -7.39 -16.38 -7.15
C SER A 286 -8.13 -17.20 -8.20
N GLN A 287 -9.34 -17.69 -7.90
CA GLN A 287 -10.16 -18.43 -8.87
C GLN A 287 -10.58 -17.55 -10.07
N LEU A 288 -10.88 -16.29 -9.83
CA LEU A 288 -11.24 -15.32 -10.88
C LEU A 288 -10.03 -14.96 -11.75
N VAL A 289 -8.90 -14.64 -11.12
CA VAL A 289 -7.66 -14.26 -11.82
C VAL A 289 -7.09 -15.43 -12.60
N ALA A 290 -7.14 -16.66 -12.07
CA ALA A 290 -6.67 -17.86 -12.77
C ALA A 290 -7.41 -18.14 -14.09
N LYS A 291 -8.65 -17.63 -14.25
CA LYS A 291 -9.44 -17.75 -15.48
C LYS A 291 -9.20 -16.60 -16.48
N SER A 292 -8.48 -15.55 -16.07
CA SER A 292 -8.20 -14.39 -16.91
C SER A 292 -7.02 -14.64 -17.85
N LYS A 293 -6.95 -13.85 -18.93
CA LYS A 293 -5.82 -13.80 -19.87
C LYS A 293 -4.72 -12.82 -19.45
N LEU A 294 -4.75 -12.32 -18.21
CA LEU A 294 -3.74 -11.38 -17.74
C LEU A 294 -2.35 -12.05 -17.71
N PRO A 295 -1.31 -11.46 -18.32
CA PRO A 295 0.04 -12.03 -18.30
C PRO A 295 0.62 -12.25 -16.89
N VAL A 296 0.08 -11.53 -15.90
CA VAL A 296 0.49 -11.60 -14.50
C VAL A 296 -0.32 -12.59 -13.65
N ALA A 297 -1.35 -13.23 -14.23
CA ALA A 297 -2.33 -14.02 -13.49
C ALA A 297 -1.69 -15.11 -12.62
N GLU A 298 -0.83 -15.95 -13.22
CA GLU A 298 -0.18 -17.05 -12.50
C GLU A 298 0.67 -16.54 -11.32
N ARG A 299 1.44 -15.46 -11.52
CA ARG A 299 2.29 -14.88 -10.48
C ARG A 299 1.46 -14.32 -9.33
N VAL A 300 0.36 -13.65 -9.65
CA VAL A 300 -0.56 -13.09 -8.64
C VAL A 300 -1.21 -14.21 -7.83
N VAL A 301 -1.72 -15.25 -8.50
CA VAL A 301 -2.35 -16.40 -7.83
C VAL A 301 -1.38 -17.07 -6.87
N LYS A 302 -0.16 -17.39 -7.32
CA LYS A 302 0.88 -17.97 -6.46
C LYS A 302 1.18 -17.10 -5.23
N ARG A 303 1.26 -15.78 -5.42
CA ARG A 303 1.48 -14.85 -4.32
C ARG A 303 0.31 -14.84 -3.34
N TRP A 304 -0.93 -14.83 -3.81
CA TRP A 304 -2.11 -14.85 -2.93
C TRP A 304 -2.25 -16.18 -2.20
N GLU A 305 -1.87 -17.30 -2.81
CA GLU A 305 -1.77 -18.60 -2.12
C GLU A 305 -0.74 -18.55 -0.98
N ALA A 306 0.41 -17.90 -1.19
CA ALA A 306 1.41 -17.69 -0.15
C ALA A 306 0.90 -16.78 0.98
N VAL A 307 0.13 -15.74 0.65
CA VAL A 307 -0.55 -14.89 1.64
C VAL A 307 -1.57 -15.70 2.45
N VAL A 308 -2.42 -16.50 1.80
CA VAL A 308 -3.39 -17.39 2.47
C VAL A 308 -2.67 -18.33 3.42
N ARG A 309 -1.59 -18.97 2.97
CA ARG A 309 -0.75 -19.84 3.81
C ARG A 309 -0.32 -19.13 5.09
N ARG A 310 0.20 -17.91 4.98
CA ARG A 310 0.63 -17.10 6.14
C ARG A 310 -0.53 -16.76 7.07
N LEU A 311 -1.65 -16.29 6.53
CA LEU A 311 -2.80 -15.88 7.34
C LEU A 311 -3.42 -17.05 8.12
N GLU A 312 -3.36 -18.25 7.55
CA GLU A 312 -3.85 -19.47 8.20
C GLU A 312 -2.91 -20.04 9.27
N LEU A 313 -1.78 -19.40 9.55
CA LEU A 313 -0.80 -19.86 10.54
C LEU A 313 -1.25 -19.67 11.99
N LEU A 314 -2.24 -18.82 12.29
CA LEU A 314 -2.68 -18.61 13.68
C LEU A 314 -3.06 -19.94 14.35
N GLY A 315 -2.41 -20.23 15.47
CA GLY A 315 -2.54 -21.48 16.23
C GLY A 315 -1.84 -22.70 15.62
N LYS A 316 -1.13 -22.55 14.49
CA LYS A 316 -0.43 -23.63 13.77
C LYS A 316 1.10 -23.43 13.83
N PRO A 317 1.87 -24.52 13.65
CA PRO A 317 3.30 -24.42 13.44
C PRO A 317 3.65 -23.62 12.18
N ILE A 318 4.80 -22.96 12.22
CA ILE A 318 5.43 -22.32 11.06
C ILE A 318 6.75 -23.01 10.78
N GLU A 319 7.17 -23.03 9.51
CA GLU A 319 8.50 -23.47 9.10
C GLU A 319 9.32 -22.27 8.62
N ILE A 320 10.60 -22.22 8.99
CA ILE A 320 11.52 -21.18 8.55
C ILE A 320 12.72 -21.83 7.87
N GLN A 321 13.03 -21.35 6.68
CA GLN A 321 14.19 -21.78 5.90
C GLN A 321 15.13 -20.60 5.66
N GLY A 322 16.42 -20.89 5.60
CA GLY A 322 17.42 -19.89 5.29
C GLY A 322 18.82 -20.34 5.65
N VAL A 323 19.75 -19.46 5.32
CA VAL A 323 21.16 -19.60 5.65
C VAL A 323 21.53 -18.46 6.58
N THR A 324 22.25 -18.75 7.65
CA THR A 324 22.82 -17.72 8.52
C THR A 324 23.92 -16.95 7.79
N LEU A 325 24.31 -15.79 8.32
CA LEU A 325 25.35 -14.97 7.70
C LEU A 325 26.73 -15.65 7.67
N ASP A 326 27.01 -16.63 8.52
CA ASP A 326 28.24 -17.43 8.42
C ASP A 326 28.13 -18.59 7.41
N GLY A 327 27.05 -18.66 6.64
CA GLY A 327 26.86 -19.64 5.56
C GLY A 327 26.32 -21.00 6.02
N LYS A 328 25.86 -21.12 7.27
CA LYS A 328 25.32 -22.38 7.80
C LYS A 328 23.83 -22.50 7.51
N GLU A 329 23.40 -23.73 7.24
CA GLU A 329 21.97 -24.04 7.19
C GLU A 329 21.32 -23.80 8.55
N PHE A 330 20.13 -23.19 8.52
CA PHE A 330 19.39 -22.87 9.73
C PHE A 330 18.42 -23.98 10.11
N ASP A 331 18.64 -24.59 11.28
CA ASP A 331 17.73 -25.57 11.88
C ASP A 331 16.68 -24.86 12.74
N TRP A 332 15.51 -24.62 12.13
CA TRP A 332 14.38 -23.94 12.78
C TRP A 332 13.86 -24.68 14.00
N GLU A 333 13.71 -26.00 13.92
CA GLU A 333 13.13 -26.83 14.99
C GLU A 333 13.99 -26.77 16.25
N LYS A 334 15.31 -26.91 16.08
CA LYS A 334 16.28 -26.73 17.17
C LYS A 334 16.30 -25.30 17.68
N PHE A 335 16.25 -24.31 16.80
CA PHE A 335 16.32 -22.90 17.18
C PHE A 335 15.17 -22.49 18.11
N ARG A 336 13.94 -22.88 17.75
CA ARG A 336 12.71 -22.49 18.46
C ARG A 336 12.40 -23.30 19.72
N GLN A 337 13.08 -24.42 19.94
CA GLN A 337 12.70 -25.40 20.97
C GLN A 337 12.58 -24.75 22.36
N GLY A 338 11.36 -24.75 22.91
CA GLY A 338 11.07 -24.21 24.25
C GLY A 338 11.12 -22.68 24.38
N LYS A 339 11.25 -21.96 23.26
CA LYS A 339 11.38 -20.49 23.23
C LYS A 339 10.14 -19.83 22.65
N VAL A 340 9.88 -18.61 23.09
CA VAL A 340 9.02 -17.68 22.36
C VAL A 340 9.90 -17.01 21.31
N VAL A 341 9.53 -17.09 20.03
CA VAL A 341 10.37 -16.58 18.93
C VAL A 341 9.62 -15.52 18.14
N LEU A 342 10.21 -14.33 18.02
CA LEU A 342 9.77 -13.33 17.06
C LEU A 342 10.49 -13.54 15.72
N ILE A 343 9.72 -13.65 14.65
CA ILE A 343 10.21 -13.72 13.28
C ILE A 343 10.01 -12.34 12.67
N ASP A 344 11.10 -11.62 12.41
CA ASP A 344 11.10 -10.25 11.89
C ASP A 344 11.46 -10.23 10.41
N PHE A 345 10.48 -10.01 9.54
CA PHE A 345 10.73 -9.76 8.12
C PHE A 345 11.09 -8.30 7.91
N TRP A 346 12.34 -8.06 7.57
CA TRP A 346 12.93 -6.73 7.47
C TRP A 346 13.92 -6.59 6.30
N ALA A 347 14.38 -5.37 6.04
CA ALA A 347 15.48 -5.10 5.12
C ALA A 347 16.16 -3.78 5.46
N THR A 348 17.41 -3.58 5.03
CA THR A 348 18.16 -2.33 5.31
C THR A 348 17.58 -1.11 4.60
N TRP A 349 16.91 -1.29 3.47
CA TRP A 349 16.22 -0.21 2.76
C TRP A 349 14.85 0.15 3.37
N CYS A 350 14.36 -0.64 4.34
CA CYS A 350 13.09 -0.40 5.02
C CYS A 350 13.28 0.54 6.22
N GLY A 351 13.01 1.84 6.02
CA GLY A 351 13.19 2.85 7.06
C GLY A 351 12.39 2.61 8.35
N TRP A 352 11.16 2.08 8.25
CA TRP A 352 10.37 1.70 9.44
C TRP A 352 10.94 0.48 10.16
N CYS A 353 11.51 -0.48 9.43
CA CYS A 353 12.17 -1.63 10.03
C CYS A 353 13.37 -1.19 10.90
N ILE A 354 14.19 -0.27 10.38
CA ILE A 354 15.34 0.28 11.12
C ILE A 354 14.89 1.00 12.40
N LYS A 355 13.78 1.74 12.35
CA LYS A 355 13.23 2.45 13.51
C LYS A 355 12.74 1.52 14.62
N GLU A 356 12.38 0.27 14.32
CA GLU A 356 11.94 -0.72 15.32
C GLU A 356 13.13 -1.40 16.04
N ILE A 357 14.33 -1.41 15.45
CA ILE A 357 15.51 -2.10 16.00
C ILE A 357 15.83 -1.70 17.46
N PRO A 358 15.83 -0.40 17.85
CA PRO A 358 16.11 -0.02 19.23
C PRO A 358 15.13 -0.62 20.25
N GLU A 359 13.82 -0.57 19.96
CA GLU A 359 12.80 -1.19 20.82
C GLU A 359 12.96 -2.71 20.84
N MET A 360 13.27 -3.31 19.69
CA MET A 360 13.52 -4.75 19.62
C MET A 360 14.71 -5.20 20.46
N LYS A 361 15.79 -4.42 20.50
CA LYS A 361 16.93 -4.66 21.40
C LYS A 361 16.54 -4.57 22.86
N ARG A 362 15.75 -3.55 23.24
CA ARG A 362 15.27 -3.37 24.62
C ARG A 362 14.43 -4.57 25.06
N LEU A 363 13.47 -5.00 24.23
CA LEU A 363 12.64 -6.17 24.51
C LEU A 363 13.47 -7.46 24.53
N TYR A 364 14.42 -7.61 23.63
CA TYR A 364 15.33 -8.75 23.62
C TYR A 364 16.13 -8.84 24.92
N GLU A 365 16.75 -7.74 25.36
CA GLU A 365 17.49 -7.68 26.63
C GLU A 365 16.59 -8.04 27.83
N ALA A 366 15.37 -7.52 27.87
CA ALA A 366 14.44 -7.74 28.98
C ALA A 366 13.89 -9.18 29.06
N TYR A 367 13.78 -9.90 27.93
CA TYR A 367 13.10 -11.19 27.86
C TYR A 367 13.97 -12.37 27.43
N ARG A 368 15.19 -12.17 26.91
CA ARG A 368 16.06 -13.26 26.41
C ARG A 368 16.32 -14.33 27.45
N ASP A 369 16.59 -13.94 28.69
CA ASP A 369 16.86 -14.86 29.81
C ASP A 369 15.60 -15.59 30.29
N ARG A 370 14.42 -15.21 29.78
CA ARG A 370 13.12 -15.86 30.03
C ARG A 370 12.70 -16.78 28.89
N GLY A 371 13.57 -16.98 27.90
CA GLY A 371 13.33 -17.82 26.74
C GLY A 371 12.69 -17.08 25.57
N PHE A 372 12.96 -15.78 25.40
CA PHE A 372 12.64 -15.04 24.19
C PHE A 372 13.80 -15.06 23.21
N GLU A 373 13.51 -15.24 21.92
CA GLU A 373 14.49 -15.13 20.85
C GLU A 373 13.93 -14.39 19.63
N ILE A 374 14.79 -13.79 18.81
CA ILE A 374 14.42 -13.14 17.56
C ILE A 374 15.17 -13.82 16.41
N VAL A 375 14.49 -13.99 15.27
CA VAL A 375 15.13 -14.33 14.01
C VAL A 375 14.73 -13.31 12.95
N GLY A 376 15.71 -12.60 12.41
CA GLY A 376 15.50 -11.63 11.35
C GLY A 376 15.58 -12.30 9.98
N ILE A 377 14.55 -12.17 9.16
CA ILE A 377 14.50 -12.65 7.78
C ILE A 377 14.77 -11.47 6.86
N SER A 378 15.96 -11.42 6.27
CA SER A 378 16.36 -10.29 5.42
C SER A 378 15.77 -10.39 4.02
N GLY A 379 15.18 -9.28 3.57
CA GLY A 379 14.73 -9.01 2.21
C GLY A 379 15.70 -8.13 1.41
N ASP A 380 16.95 -8.01 1.85
CA ASP A 380 17.98 -7.29 1.10
C ASP A 380 18.29 -8.02 -0.22
N GLN A 381 18.54 -7.24 -1.27
CA GLN A 381 18.85 -7.80 -2.60
C GLN A 381 20.33 -8.19 -2.71
N LYS A 382 21.19 -7.47 -1.98
CA LYS A 382 22.63 -7.64 -1.98
C LYS A 382 23.10 -7.92 -0.57
N ARG A 383 23.89 -8.97 -0.44
CA ARG A 383 24.43 -9.41 0.84
C ARG A 383 25.37 -8.38 1.44
N GLU A 384 26.12 -7.67 0.60
CA GLU A 384 27.09 -6.67 1.01
C GLU A 384 26.42 -5.47 1.71
N ASP A 385 25.22 -5.08 1.28
CA ASP A 385 24.49 -3.97 1.89
C ASP A 385 23.97 -4.34 3.28
N LEU A 386 23.49 -5.58 3.44
CA LEU A 386 23.13 -6.15 4.74
C LEU A 386 24.34 -6.21 5.69
N GLU A 387 25.46 -6.78 5.25
CA GLU A 387 26.65 -6.92 6.08
C GLU A 387 27.23 -5.55 6.52
N LYS A 388 27.27 -4.57 5.61
CA LYS A 388 27.68 -3.19 5.95
C LYS A 388 26.77 -2.54 6.99
N PHE A 389 25.46 -2.76 6.90
CA PHE A 389 24.53 -2.23 7.90
C PHE A 389 24.78 -2.87 9.28
N LEU A 390 24.99 -4.19 9.31
CA LEU A 390 25.18 -4.94 10.55
C LEU A 390 26.47 -4.59 11.30
N GLN A 391 27.52 -4.14 10.60
CA GLN A 391 28.75 -3.63 11.21
C GLN A 391 28.49 -2.46 12.18
N ASN A 392 27.50 -1.62 11.88
CA ASN A 392 27.18 -0.43 12.68
C ASN A 392 25.97 -0.66 13.60
N ALA A 393 25.01 -1.48 13.18
CA ALA A 393 23.76 -1.65 13.90
C ALA A 393 23.88 -2.62 15.09
N SER A 394 24.91 -3.45 15.18
CA SER A 394 25.13 -4.46 16.25
C SER A 394 23.83 -5.17 16.68
N ILE A 395 23.27 -5.96 15.77
CA ILE A 395 22.06 -6.75 16.02
C ILE A 395 22.46 -8.05 16.74
N PRO A 396 21.98 -8.32 17.97
CA PRO A 396 22.46 -9.45 18.77
C PRO A 396 21.79 -10.79 18.43
N TRP A 397 20.73 -10.78 17.62
CA TRP A 397 19.97 -11.97 17.27
C TRP A 397 20.33 -12.54 15.89
N THR A 398 19.82 -13.73 15.58
CA THR A 398 20.15 -14.45 14.34
C THR A 398 19.51 -13.78 13.13
N ILE A 399 20.28 -13.60 12.05
CA ILE A 399 19.78 -13.09 10.77
C ILE A 399 19.91 -14.17 9.71
N LEU A 400 18.83 -14.41 8.98
CA LEU A 400 18.75 -15.31 7.84
C LEU A 400 18.71 -14.52 6.54
N TYR A 401 19.46 -15.00 5.57
CA TYR A 401 19.51 -14.48 4.21
C TYR A 401 19.30 -15.65 3.23
N GLY A 402 18.95 -15.35 1.97
CA GLY A 402 18.92 -16.36 0.92
C GLY A 402 20.32 -16.70 0.45
N LYS A 403 20.51 -17.79 -0.29
CA LYS A 403 21.84 -18.15 -0.80
C LYS A 403 22.40 -17.06 -1.73
N ASP A 404 21.56 -16.56 -2.63
CA ASP A 404 21.93 -15.64 -3.71
C ASP A 404 21.00 -14.41 -3.77
N GLY A 405 20.36 -14.03 -2.65
CA GLY A 405 19.36 -12.97 -2.64
C GLY A 405 18.51 -12.95 -1.36
N PRO A 406 17.33 -12.31 -1.41
CA PRO A 406 16.37 -12.31 -0.31
C PRO A 406 16.07 -13.73 0.20
N SER A 407 15.76 -13.86 1.48
CA SER A 407 15.36 -15.16 2.03
C SER A 407 14.13 -15.75 1.29
N PRO A 408 14.15 -17.03 0.89
CA PRO A 408 13.02 -17.68 0.20
C PRO A 408 11.75 -17.71 1.06
N THR A 409 11.90 -17.62 2.38
CA THR A 409 10.79 -17.55 3.34
C THR A 409 9.87 -16.34 3.08
N ILE A 410 10.39 -15.25 2.50
CA ILE A 410 9.63 -14.04 2.15
C ILE A 410 8.57 -14.37 1.08
N GLU A 411 8.99 -15.00 -0.01
CA GLU A 411 8.08 -15.41 -1.09
C GLU A 411 7.14 -16.52 -0.60
N TYR A 412 7.66 -17.49 0.16
CA TYR A 412 6.86 -18.60 0.69
C TYR A 412 5.71 -18.14 1.60
N TYR A 413 5.86 -17.06 2.36
CA TYR A 413 4.75 -16.51 3.18
C TYR A 413 4.08 -15.27 2.57
N GLY A 414 4.37 -14.95 1.30
CA GLY A 414 3.71 -13.85 0.60
C GLY A 414 3.99 -12.48 1.24
N ILE A 415 5.14 -12.31 1.88
CA ILE A 415 5.50 -11.09 2.60
C ILE A 415 5.68 -9.96 1.60
N SER A 416 4.90 -8.90 1.78
CA SER A 416 4.91 -7.75 0.87
C SER A 416 4.71 -6.39 1.50
N ALA A 417 4.48 -6.37 2.81
CA ALA A 417 4.50 -5.18 3.64
C ALA A 417 5.64 -5.33 4.65
N TRP A 418 6.35 -4.23 4.88
CA TRP A 418 7.54 -4.20 5.73
C TRP A 418 7.43 -3.09 6.78
N PRO A 419 7.79 -3.34 8.04
CA PRO A 419 8.12 -4.67 8.60
C PRO A 419 6.87 -5.55 8.76
N THR A 420 7.06 -6.87 8.69
CA THR A 420 6.07 -7.87 9.14
C THR A 420 6.70 -8.69 10.25
N MET A 421 6.01 -8.84 11.39
CA MET A 421 6.54 -9.60 12.54
C MET A 421 5.54 -10.66 12.99
N LEU A 422 5.96 -11.92 12.99
CA LEU A 422 5.17 -13.06 13.47
C LEU A 422 5.73 -13.53 14.81
N LEU A 423 4.86 -13.86 15.76
CA LEU A 423 5.27 -14.38 17.06
C LEU A 423 4.89 -15.85 17.21
N VAL A 424 5.85 -16.65 17.64
CA VAL A 424 5.73 -18.09 17.88
C VAL A 424 5.86 -18.37 19.38
N ASP A 425 4.99 -19.21 19.93
CA ASP A 425 5.05 -19.61 21.34
C ASP A 425 6.05 -20.76 21.60
N LYS A 426 6.20 -21.16 22.86
CA LYS A 426 7.12 -22.24 23.28
C LYS A 426 6.76 -23.61 22.70
N GLN A 427 5.54 -23.79 22.21
CA GLN A 427 5.08 -25.01 21.55
C GLN A 427 5.35 -24.98 20.04
N GLY A 428 5.86 -23.86 19.51
CA GLY A 428 6.12 -23.68 18.09
C GLY A 428 4.92 -23.19 17.30
N LYS A 429 3.84 -22.73 17.94
CA LYS A 429 2.63 -22.25 17.26
C LYS A 429 2.67 -20.74 17.07
N VAL A 430 2.22 -20.25 15.93
CA VAL A 430 2.08 -18.81 15.69
C VAL A 430 0.91 -18.27 16.51
N VAL A 431 1.18 -17.29 17.36
CA VAL A 431 0.20 -16.65 18.25
C VAL A 431 -0.15 -15.23 17.82
N SER A 432 0.66 -14.61 16.96
CA SER A 432 0.36 -13.31 16.36
C SER A 432 0.98 -13.19 14.96
N LEU A 433 0.23 -12.62 14.03
CA LEU A 433 0.67 -12.29 12.67
C LEU A 433 1.16 -10.84 12.53
N ASN A 434 1.06 -10.06 13.60
CA ASN A 434 1.43 -8.65 13.62
C ASN A 434 1.93 -8.27 15.02
N ALA A 435 2.98 -8.95 15.45
CA ALA A 435 3.58 -8.77 16.77
C ALA A 435 4.53 -7.57 16.76
N ARG A 436 3.96 -6.35 16.74
CA ARG A 436 4.68 -5.08 16.73
C ARG A 436 4.24 -4.15 17.85
N GLY A 437 5.10 -3.22 18.26
CA GLY A 437 4.78 -2.17 19.23
C GLY A 437 4.06 -2.70 20.48
N GLN A 438 2.88 -2.14 20.77
CA GLN A 438 2.08 -2.54 21.93
C GLN A 438 1.64 -4.00 21.90
N THR A 439 1.23 -4.51 20.72
CA THR A 439 0.84 -5.91 20.56
C THR A 439 1.97 -6.86 20.94
N LEU A 440 3.21 -6.56 20.53
CA LEU A 440 4.37 -7.37 20.91
C LEU A 440 4.59 -7.37 22.43
N ARG A 441 4.54 -6.19 23.07
CA ARG A 441 4.72 -6.06 24.52
C ARG A 441 3.70 -6.86 25.30
N GLU A 442 2.44 -6.79 24.89
CA GLU A 442 1.34 -7.51 25.52
C GLU A 442 1.49 -9.02 25.36
N GLU A 443 1.84 -9.49 24.17
CA GLU A 443 2.08 -10.91 23.92
C GLU A 443 3.29 -11.44 24.70
N LEU A 444 4.40 -10.71 24.76
CA LEU A 444 5.56 -11.09 25.57
C LEU A 444 5.21 -11.14 27.05
N LYS A 445 4.48 -10.15 27.57
CA LYS A 445 3.99 -10.14 28.95
C LYS A 445 3.07 -11.34 29.22
N ARG A 446 2.19 -11.67 28.28
CA ARG A 446 1.26 -12.81 28.39
C ARG A 446 1.99 -14.16 28.42
N LEU A 447 2.98 -14.33 27.55
CA LEU A 447 3.68 -15.62 27.34
C LEU A 447 4.83 -15.84 28.31
N LEU A 448 5.51 -14.78 28.72
CA LEU A 448 6.74 -14.85 29.52
C LEU A 448 6.60 -14.21 30.89
N GLY A 449 5.57 -13.39 31.14
CA GLY A 449 5.30 -12.63 32.36
C GLY A 449 5.80 -11.18 32.29
N PRO A 450 5.41 -10.29 33.21
CA PRO A 450 5.81 -8.88 33.19
C PRO A 450 7.31 -8.69 33.48
N VAL A 451 7.91 -7.65 32.91
CA VAL A 451 9.26 -7.15 33.24
C VAL A 451 9.13 -5.79 33.93
N GLU A 452 10.04 -5.47 34.85
CA GLU A 452 10.15 -4.11 35.37
C GLU A 452 10.65 -3.20 34.24
N GLU A 453 9.77 -2.37 33.69
CA GLU A 453 10.19 -1.35 32.75
C GLU A 453 10.96 -0.28 33.54
N LYS A 454 12.27 -0.16 33.28
CA LYS A 454 12.99 1.06 33.61
C LYS A 454 12.29 2.18 32.86
N SER A 455 11.61 3.07 33.59
CA SER A 455 10.81 4.17 33.04
C SER A 455 11.57 4.89 31.94
N GLU A 456 10.97 5.01 30.76
CA GLU A 456 11.50 5.87 29.71
C GLU A 456 11.68 7.29 30.25
N PRO A 457 12.79 7.99 29.94
CA PRO A 457 12.82 9.43 30.10
C PRO A 457 11.73 9.99 29.20
N LYS A 458 10.72 10.65 29.80
CA LYS A 458 9.70 11.40 29.06
C LYS A 458 10.40 12.22 27.98
N SER A 459 10.10 11.94 26.71
CA SER A 459 10.49 12.80 25.60
C SER A 459 10.01 14.21 25.92
N SER A 460 10.96 15.12 26.09
CA SER A 460 10.71 16.55 26.22
C SER A 460 10.03 17.03 24.94
N GLU A 461 8.75 17.39 25.04
CA GLU A 461 8.10 18.30 24.11
C GLU A 461 8.78 19.68 24.28
N GLU A 462 9.48 20.14 23.24
CA GLU A 462 9.73 21.56 22.96
C GLU A 462 9.47 21.85 21.48
#